data_AF-A0A150M5L2-F1
#
_entry.id   AF-A0A150M5L2-F1
#
_cell.length_a   1.000
_cell.length_b   1.000
_cell.length_c   1.000
_cell.angle_alpha   90.00
_cell.angle_beta   90.00
_cell.angle_gamma   90.00
#
_symmetry.space_group_name_H-M   'P 1'
#
loop_
_entity.id
_entity.type
_entity.pdbx_description
1 polymer ?
#
loop_
_entity_poly.entity_id
_entity_poly.type
_entity_poly.pdbx_seq_one_letter_code
_entity_poly.pdbx_strand_id
1 'polypeptide(L)'
;MLCNYALGLNGEAGEAADILKKHIFHGHPFDREEFAKELGDCLWYISQLARLAGYTLEEIAVMNIEKLKKRYPNGFKTSDSIHRVV
;
A
#
# COMPACT_ATOMS: atom_id res chain seq x y z
N MET A 1 -1.32 10.02 18.51
CA MET A 1 -2.18 10.03 17.30
C MET A 1 -1.46 9.45 16.08
N LEU A 2 -0.35 10.02 15.60
CA LEU A 2 0.37 9.51 14.41
C LEU A 2 0.78 8.03 14.54
N CYS A 3 1.37 7.63 15.68
CA CYS A 3 1.78 6.24 15.90
C CYS A 3 0.60 5.25 15.83
N ASN A 4 -0.58 5.64 16.31
CA ASN A 4 -1.76 4.76 16.31
C ASN A 4 -2.23 4.48 14.88
N TYR A 5 -2.25 5.50 14.02
CA TYR A 5 -2.62 5.32 12.61
C TYR A 5 -1.58 4.53 11.83
N ALA A 6 -0.29 4.73 12.12
CA ALA A 6 0.78 3.96 11.48
C ALA A 6 0.74 2.47 11.89
N LEU A 7 0.49 2.19 13.17
CA LEU A 7 0.32 0.82 13.67
C LEU A 7 -0.95 0.17 13.12
N GLY A 8 -2.06 0.93 13.06
CA GLY A 8 -3.31 0.48 12.45
C GLY A 8 -3.14 0.09 10.98
N LEU A 9 -2.51 0.95 10.17
CA LEU A 9 -2.16 0.63 8.78
C LEU A 9 -1.40 -0.70 8.65
N ASN A 10 -0.43 -0.94 9.53
CA ASN A 10 0.34 -2.16 9.50
C ASN A 10 -0.48 -3.40 9.95
N GLY A 11 -1.47 -3.20 10.81
CA GLY A 11 -2.46 -4.23 11.18
C GLY A 11 -3.22 -4.70 9.94
N GLU A 12 -3.91 -3.78 9.27
CA GLU A 12 -4.76 -4.10 8.11
C GLU A 12 -3.95 -4.65 6.93
N ALA A 13 -2.75 -4.12 6.70
CA ALA A 13 -1.84 -4.68 5.71
C ALA A 13 -1.43 -6.13 6.06
N GLY A 14 -1.32 -6.44 7.35
CA GLY A 14 -1.08 -7.78 7.86
C GLY A 14 -2.28 -8.71 7.65
N GLU A 15 -3.50 -8.22 7.84
CA GLU A 15 -4.74 -8.98 7.59
C GLU A 15 -4.89 -9.31 6.10
N ALA A 16 -4.67 -8.32 5.22
CA ALA A 16 -4.63 -8.54 3.77
C ALA A 16 -3.58 -9.59 3.38
N ALA A 17 -2.40 -9.56 3.99
CA ALA A 17 -1.35 -10.55 3.77
C ALA A 17 -1.73 -11.94 4.31
N ASP A 18 -2.44 -12.02 5.43
CA ASP A 18 -2.89 -13.28 6.02
C ASP A 18 -3.91 -14.01 5.13
N ILE A 19 -4.81 -13.27 4.47
CA ILE A 19 -5.73 -13.82 3.46
C ILE A 19 -4.95 -14.49 2.32
N LEU A 20 -3.96 -13.80 1.75
CA LEU A 20 -3.11 -14.36 0.71
C LEU A 20 -2.30 -15.56 1.21
N LYS A 21 -1.76 -15.48 2.42
CA LYS A 21 -1.01 -16.59 3.04
C LYS A 21 -1.88 -17.84 3.18
N LYS A 22 -3.10 -17.71 3.71
CA LYS A 22 -4.07 -18.80 3.85
C LYS A 22 -4.45 -19.38 2.49
N HIS A 23 -4.66 -18.54 1.48
CA HIS A 23 -4.96 -19.00 0.13
C HIS A 23 -3.79 -19.81 -0.49
N ILE A 24 -2.58 -19.26 -0.45
CA ILE A 24 -1.42 -19.82 -1.15
C ILE A 24 -0.85 -21.05 -0.43
N PHE A 25 -0.73 -21.00 0.90
CA PHE A 25 0.02 -22.01 1.67
C PHE A 25 -0.86 -22.99 2.43
N HIS A 26 -2.11 -22.66 2.70
CA HIS A 26 -3.02 -23.50 3.51
C HIS A 26 -4.22 -24.03 2.69
N GLY A 27 -4.33 -23.69 1.40
CA GLY A 27 -5.36 -24.22 0.50
C GLY A 27 -6.77 -23.66 0.70
N HIS A 28 -6.92 -22.52 1.39
CA HIS A 28 -8.23 -21.86 1.53
C HIS A 28 -8.67 -21.24 0.19
N PRO A 29 -9.98 -21.14 -0.09
CA PRO A 29 -10.48 -20.30 -1.18
C PRO A 29 -10.02 -18.85 -1.01
N PHE A 30 -9.76 -18.16 -2.12
CA PHE A 30 -9.43 -16.74 -2.07
C PHE A 30 -10.70 -15.91 -1.87
N ASP A 31 -10.84 -15.32 -0.69
CA ASP A 31 -11.92 -14.38 -0.40
C ASP A 31 -11.57 -12.98 -0.94
N ARG A 32 -12.13 -12.66 -2.11
CA ARG A 32 -11.91 -11.38 -2.78
C ARG A 32 -12.56 -10.21 -2.06
N GLU A 33 -13.69 -10.46 -1.41
CA GLU A 33 -14.47 -9.41 -0.75
C GLU A 33 -13.76 -8.99 0.54
N GLU A 34 -13.34 -9.97 1.36
CA GLU A 34 -12.57 -9.68 2.56
C GLU A 34 -11.22 -9.04 2.21
N PHE A 35 -10.53 -9.53 1.18
CA PHE A 35 -9.28 -8.91 0.74
C PHE A 35 -9.49 -7.44 0.31
N ALA A 36 -10.57 -7.14 -0.41
CA ALA A 36 -10.89 -5.77 -0.82
C ALA A 36 -11.23 -4.87 0.38
N LYS A 37 -11.88 -5.42 1.41
CA LYS A 37 -12.17 -4.72 2.67
C LYS A 37 -10.89 -4.30 3.39
N GLU A 38 -9.94 -5.23 3.57
CA GLU A 38 -8.66 -4.93 4.22
C GLU A 38 -7.82 -3.90 3.45
N LEU A 39 -7.88 -3.92 2.11
CA LEU A 39 -7.27 -2.86 1.29
C LEU A 39 -7.95 -1.51 1.46
N GLY A 40 -9.27 -1.49 1.67
CA GLY A 40 -10.03 -0.29 1.99
C GLY A 40 -9.64 0.30 3.34
N ASP A 41 -9.44 -0.54 4.35
CA ASP A 41 -9.00 -0.11 5.68
C ASP A 41 -7.55 0.42 5.63
N CYS A 42 -6.67 -0.17 4.82
CA CYS A 42 -5.37 0.40 4.50
C CYS A 42 -5.49 1.82 3.92
N LEU A 43 -6.37 2.01 2.92
CA LEU A 43 -6.61 3.33 2.32
C LEU A 43 -7.13 4.34 3.33
N TRP A 44 -8.01 3.91 4.24
CA TRP A 44 -8.51 4.75 5.32
C TRP A 44 -7.38 5.24 6.22
N TYR A 45 -6.52 4.34 6.69
CA TYR A 45 -5.37 4.73 7.51
C TYR A 45 -4.39 5.64 6.77
N ILE A 46 -4.10 5.36 5.49
CA ILE A 46 -3.27 6.24 4.65
C ILE A 46 -3.89 7.64 4.54
N SER A 47 -5.21 7.74 4.39
CA SER A 47 -5.90 9.04 4.33
C SER A 47 -5.72 9.86 5.63
N GLN A 48 -5.76 9.20 6.80
CA GLN A 48 -5.56 9.86 8.09
C GLN A 48 -4.10 10.30 8.28
N LEU A 49 -3.15 9.46 7.88
CA LEU A 49 -1.73 9.79 7.89
C LEU A 49 -1.40 10.95 6.95
N ALA A 50 -1.96 10.96 5.74
CA ALA A 50 -1.83 12.06 4.78
C ALA A 50 -2.31 13.38 5.40
N ARG A 51 -3.52 13.37 5.97
CA ARG A 51 -4.10 14.54 6.64
C ARG A 51 -3.21 15.05 7.78
N LEU A 52 -2.68 14.16 8.61
CA LEU A 52 -1.77 14.52 9.70
C LEU A 52 -0.42 15.06 9.20
N ALA A 53 0.03 14.63 8.02
CA ALA A 53 1.23 15.13 7.37
C ALA A 53 1.01 16.44 6.59
N GLY A 54 -0.22 16.98 6.57
CA GLY A 54 -0.56 18.21 5.86
C GLY A 54 -0.86 18.04 4.37
N TYR A 55 -1.19 16.82 3.94
CA TYR A 55 -1.52 16.49 2.56
C TYR A 55 -2.92 15.88 2.46
N THR A 56 -3.52 15.98 1.29
CA THR A 56 -4.68 15.18 0.88
C THR A 56 -4.23 13.79 0.42
N LEU A 57 -5.16 12.83 0.42
CA LEU A 57 -4.90 11.50 -0.14
C LEU A 57 -4.55 11.57 -1.64
N GLU A 58 -5.18 12.49 -2.37
CA GLU A 58 -4.92 12.73 -3.80
C GLU A 58 -3.49 13.23 -4.03
N GLU A 59 -3.02 14.20 -3.24
CA GLU A 59 -1.63 14.69 -3.34
C GLU A 59 -0.61 13.58 -3.08
N ILE A 60 -0.83 12.73 -2.07
CA ILE A 60 0.02 11.55 -1.81
C ILE A 60 0.04 10.61 -3.02
N ALA A 61 -1.11 10.36 -3.65
CA ALA A 61 -1.21 9.51 -4.83
C ALA A 61 -0.45 10.12 -6.03
N VAL A 62 -0.63 11.42 -6.30
CA VAL A 62 0.05 12.14 -7.37
C VAL A 62 1.57 12.15 -7.15
N MET A 63 2.03 12.45 -5.93
CA MET A 63 3.45 12.40 -5.56
C MET A 63 4.05 11.01 -5.80
N ASN A 64 3.30 9.95 -5.48
CA ASN A 64 3.76 8.59 -5.75
C ASN A 64 3.84 8.28 -7.26
N ILE A 65 2.85 8.71 -8.05
CA ILE A 65 2.86 8.54 -9.51
C ILE A 65 4.05 9.27 -10.12
N GLU A 66 4.29 10.54 -9.77
CA GLU A 66 5.39 11.33 -10.32
C GLU A 66 6.76 10.76 -9.92
N LYS A 67 6.91 10.31 -8.67
CA LYS A 67 8.09 9.56 -8.22
C LYS A 67 8.32 8.30 -9.07
N LEU A 68 7.27 7.52 -9.33
CA LEU A 68 7.38 6.29 -10.11
C LEU A 68 7.66 6.55 -11.59
N LYS A 69 7.07 7.57 -12.21
CA LYS A 69 7.38 7.99 -13.59
C LYS A 69 8.84 8.41 -13.75
N LYS A 70 9.37 9.19 -12.79
CA LYS A 70 10.79 9.57 -12.78
C LYS A 70 11.70 8.36 -12.64
N ARG A 71 11.30 7.40 -11.80
CA ARG A 71 12.06 6.18 -11.56
C ARG A 71 12.01 5.18 -12.71
N TYR A 72 10.89 5.16 -13.43
CA TYR A 72 10.61 4.19 -14.49
C TYR A 72 10.03 4.89 -15.74
N PRO A 73 10.82 5.75 -16.42
CA PRO A 73 10.32 6.58 -17.52
C PRO A 73 9.82 5.76 -18.72
N ASN A 74 10.31 4.54 -18.87
CA ASN A 74 9.90 3.59 -19.92
C ASN A 74 9.08 2.41 -19.36
N GLY A 75 8.46 2.57 -18.19
CA GLY A 75 7.80 1.49 -17.45
C GLY A 75 8.74 0.69 -16.57
N PHE A 76 8.18 -0.18 -15.71
CA PHE A 76 8.97 -0.94 -14.74
C PHE A 76 9.88 -1.97 -15.43
N LYS A 77 11.17 -1.91 -15.14
CA LYS A 77 12.14 -2.97 -15.42
C LYS A 77 12.87 -3.35 -14.14
N THR A 78 13.15 -4.63 -13.97
CA THR A 78 13.87 -5.15 -12.79
C THR A 78 15.26 -4.50 -12.64
N SER A 79 15.95 -4.24 -13.75
CA SER A 79 17.23 -3.50 -13.78
C SER A 79 17.14 -2.12 -13.12
N ASP A 80 16.08 -1.38 -13.46
CA ASP A 80 15.86 0.00 -13.01
C ASP A 80 15.45 0.03 -11.53
N SER A 81 14.91 -1.09 -11.02
CA SER A 81 14.64 -1.29 -9.58
C SER A 81 15.91 -1.54 -8.77
N ILE A 82 16.94 -2.14 -9.36
CA ILE A 82 18.22 -2.44 -8.71
C ILE A 82 19.12 -1.18 -8.71
N HIS A 83 19.22 -0.44 -9.81
CA HIS A 83 20.11 0.72 -9.98
C HIS A 83 19.49 2.06 -9.59
N ARG A 84 18.86 2.12 -8.42
CA ARG A 84 18.05 3.27 -7.96
C ARG A 84 18.90 4.55 -7.85
N VAL A 85 18.48 5.63 -8.52
CA VAL A 85 18.93 7.00 -8.20
C VAL A 85 17.88 7.58 -7.24
N VAL A 86 18.33 8.04 -6.07
CA VAL A 86 17.46 8.59 -5.00
C VAL A 86 16.94 9.97 -5.39
#